data_AF-A0A0S7YLP9-F1
#
_entry.id   AF-A0A0S7YLP9-F1
#
_cell.length_a   1.000
_cell.length_b   1.000
_cell.length_c   1.000
_cell.angle_alpha   90.00
_cell.angle_beta   90.00
_cell.angle_gamma   90.00
#
_symmetry.space_group_name_H-M   'P 1'
#
loop_
_entity.id
_entity.type
_entity.pdbx_description
1 polymer ?
#
loop_
_entity_poly.entity_id
_entity_poly.type
_entity_poly.pdbx_seq_one_letter_code
_entity_poly.pdbx_strand_id
1 'polypeptide(L)' 'MKYLSPQRRFKCRFDFEVGHLVKSPCRECDFRKTSFPVCSHDCIVLNKIQSILSESVSCTKRS' A
#
# COMPACT_ATOMS: atom_id res chain seq x y z
N MET A 1 36.14 -2.11 28.67
CA MET A 1 35.43 -3.27 28.09
C MET A 1 34.26 -2.74 27.28
N LYS A 2 34.29 -2.88 25.95
CA LYS A 2 33.23 -2.37 25.06
C LYS A 2 32.29 -3.53 24.75
N TYR A 3 31.05 -3.45 25.20
CA TYR A 3 30.01 -4.41 24.86
C TYR A 3 29.69 -4.28 23.36
N LEU A 4 30.13 -5.25 22.56
CA LEU A 4 29.63 -5.46 21.21
C LEU A 4 28.31 -6.23 21.33
N SER A 5 27.20 -5.49 21.29
CA SER A 5 25.89 -6.12 21.14
C SER A 5 25.80 -6.81 19.77
N PRO A 6 25.20 -8.01 19.67
CA PRO A 6 25.02 -8.65 18.37
C PRO A 6 24.11 -7.75 17.55
N GLN A 7 24.64 -7.22 16.44
CA GLN A 7 23.83 -6.57 15.44
C GLN A 7 22.79 -7.58 14.97
N ARG A 8 21.54 -7.42 15.44
CA ARG A 8 20.39 -8.15 14.92
C ARG A 8 20.33 -7.82 13.44
N ARG A 9 20.80 -8.76 12.60
CA ARG A 9 20.64 -8.70 11.15
C ARG A 9 19.14 -8.68 10.89
N PHE A 10 18.57 -7.49 10.71
CA PHE A 10 17.21 -7.34 10.21
C PHE A 10 17.20 -7.91 8.79
N LYS A 11 16.82 -9.19 8.64
CA LYS A 11 16.57 -9.85 7.35
C LYS A 11 15.26 -9.37 6.71
N CYS A 12 14.86 -8.12 6.92
CA CYS A 12 13.70 -7.59 6.20
C CYS A 12 14.24 -7.02 4.88
N ARG A 13 14.28 -7.86 3.85
CA ARG A 13 14.35 -7.37 2.47
C ARG A 13 13.00 -6.70 2.21
N PHE A 14 12.95 -5.38 2.36
CA PHE A 14 11.84 -4.58 1.85
C PHE A 14 11.94 -4.58 0.32
N ASP A 15 11.50 -5.66 -0.33
CA ASP A 15 11.46 -5.80 -1.79
C ASP A 15 10.14 -5.20 -2.34
N PHE A 16 9.84 -3.92 -2.08
CA PHE A 16 8.56 -3.34 -2.54
C PHE A 16 8.75 -2.26 -3.62
N GLU A 17 9.08 -2.68 -4.84
CA GLU A 17 8.52 -2.02 -6.01
C GLU A 17 7.06 -2.48 -6.16
N VAL A 18 6.13 -1.87 -5.41
CA VAL A 18 4.68 -2.15 -5.56
C VAL A 18 4.16 -1.62 -6.90
N GLY A 19 4.95 -0.78 -7.58
CA GLY A 19 4.56 -0.02 -8.77
C GLY A 19 3.86 1.29 -8.41
N HIS A 20 3.64 2.14 -9.42
CA HIS A 20 2.90 3.38 -9.27
C HIS A 20 1.68 3.40 -10.20
N LEU A 21 0.62 4.09 -9.79
CA LEU A 21 -0.51 4.34 -10.67
C LEU A 21 -0.10 5.37 -11.73
N VAL A 22 -0.12 5.00 -13.01
CA VAL A 22 0.17 5.92 -14.13
C VAL A 22 -0.99 6.92 -14.33
N LYS A 23 -2.22 6.51 -14.00
CA LYS A 23 -3.43 7.34 -14.03
C LYS A 23 -4.41 6.89 -12.94
N SER A 24 -5.27 7.80 -12.47
CA SER A 24 -6.31 7.45 -11.51
C SER A 24 -7.33 6.48 -12.15
N PRO A 25 -7.68 5.35 -11.50
CA PRO A 25 -8.67 4.41 -12.02
C PRO A 25 -10.07 5.04 -12.11
N CYS A 26 -10.32 6.12 -11.39
CA CYS A 26 -11.58 6.85 -11.46
C CYS A 26 -11.69 7.70 -12.74
N ARG A 27 -10.59 8.00 -13.46
CA ARG A 27 -10.65 8.89 -14.64
C ARG A 27 -11.56 8.36 -15.74
N GLU A 28 -11.58 7.04 -15.93
CA GLU A 28 -12.32 6.33 -16.97
C GLU A 28 -13.48 5.50 -16.39
N CYS A 29 -13.83 5.72 -15.13
CA CYS A 29 -14.94 5.01 -14.49
C CYS A 29 -16.29 5.59 -14.95
N ASP A 30 -17.13 4.75 -15.55
CA ASP A 30 -18.46 5.16 -16.04
C ASP A 30 -19.35 5.72 -14.92
N PHE A 31 -19.26 5.12 -13.73
CA PHE A 31 -19.98 5.52 -12.53
C PHE A 31 -19.53 6.87 -11.97
N ARG A 32 -18.37 7.39 -12.39
CA ARG A 32 -17.85 8.66 -11.88
C ARG A 32 -18.79 9.83 -12.16
N LYS A 33 -19.43 9.86 -13.33
CA LYS A 33 -20.32 10.98 -13.70
C LYS A 33 -21.63 10.97 -12.93
N THR A 34 -22.11 9.79 -12.56
CA THR A 34 -23.48 9.59 -12.05
C THR A 34 -23.52 9.39 -10.54
N SER A 35 -22.48 8.83 -9.94
CA SER A 35 -22.53 8.31 -8.57
C SER A 35 -21.26 8.56 -7.76
N PHE A 36 -20.33 9.37 -8.27
CA PHE A 36 -19.21 9.83 -7.45
C PHE A 36 -19.71 10.83 -6.40
N PRO A 37 -19.35 10.70 -5.10
CA PRO A 37 -18.34 9.80 -4.52
C PRO A 37 -18.87 8.44 -4.02
N VAL A 38 -20.19 8.22 -4.02
CA VAL A 38 -20.84 6.99 -3.49
C VAL A 38 -20.24 5.72 -4.09
N CYS A 39 -19.95 5.72 -5.40
CA CYS A 39 -19.37 4.57 -6.10
C CYS A 39 -18.00 4.13 -5.56
N SER A 40 -17.31 4.95 -4.77
CA SER A 40 -16.01 4.61 -4.20
C SER A 40 -16.11 3.59 -3.06
N HIS A 41 -17.22 3.54 -2.32
CA HIS A 41 -17.41 2.61 -1.20
C HIS A 41 -17.38 1.15 -1.66
N ASP A 42 -18.01 0.85 -2.79
CA ASP A 42 -18.11 -0.51 -3.35
C ASP A 42 -17.17 -0.73 -4.55
N CYS A 43 -16.21 0.16 -4.77
CA CYS A 43 -15.32 0.08 -5.92
C CYS A 43 -14.29 -1.04 -5.77
N ILE A 44 -14.49 -2.14 -6.51
CA ILE A 44 -13.60 -3.31 -6.51
C ILE A 44 -12.15 -2.93 -6.84
N VAL A 45 -11.94 -2.01 -7.79
CA VAL A 45 -10.60 -1.57 -8.20
C VAL A 45 -9.89 -0.83 -7.06
N LEU A 46 -10.58 0.10 -6.40
CA LEU A 46 -10.01 0.83 -5.26
C LEU A 46 -9.73 -0.10 -4.09
N ASN A 47 -10.64 -1.02 -3.78
CA ASN A 47 -10.44 -2.04 -2.74
C ASN A 47 -9.20 -2.90 -2.99
N LYS A 48 -9.01 -3.36 -4.24
CA LYS A 48 -7.81 -4.14 -4.60
C LYS A 48 -6.52 -3.34 -4.43
N ILE A 49 -6.51 -2.09 -4.88
CA ILE A 49 -5.35 -1.20 -4.72
C ILE A 49 -5.06 -0.98 -3.24
N GLN A 50 -6.08 -0.69 -2.43
CA GLN A 50 -5.93 -0.51 -0.99
C GLN A 50 -5.42 -1.76 -0.29
N SER A 51 -5.91 -2.95 -0.65
CA SER A 51 -5.41 -4.23 -0.11
C SER A 51 -3.92 -4.38 -0.38
N ILE A 52 -3.51 -4.29 -1.64
CA ILE A 52 -2.10 -4.44 -2.05
C ILE A 52 -1.21 -3.43 -1.32
N LEU A 53 -1.64 -2.16 -1.29
CA LEU A 53 -0.88 -1.11 -0.59
C LEU A 53 -0.80 -1.39 0.91
N SER A 54 -1.88 -1.83 1.56
CA SER A 54 -1.90 -2.14 2.99
C SER A 54 -0.99 -3.32 3.36
N GLU A 55 -0.92 -4.34 2.50
CA GLU A 55 -0.03 -5.49 2.68
C GLU A 55 1.45 -5.12 2.49
N SER A 56 1.72 -4.08 1.71
CA SER A 56 3.10 -3.58 1.47
C SER A 56 3.64 -2.68 2.59
N VAL A 57 2.78 -2.14 3.47
CA VAL A 57 3.23 -1.37 4.63
C VAL A 57 3.74 -2.33 5.70
N SER A 58 5.00 -2.76 5.57
CA SER A 58 5.68 -3.49 6.63
C SER A 58 5.89 -2.55 7.82
N CYS A 59 5.20 -2.85 8.92
CA CYS A 59 5.19 -2.08 10.17
C CYS A 59 6.56 -2.11 10.87
N THR A 60 7.55 -1.38 10.35
CA THR A 60 8.76 -1.07 11.12
C THR A 60 8.48 0.02 12.15
N LYS A 61 8.06 -0.42 13.34
CA LYS A 61 8.59 -0.06 14.68
C LYS A 61 7.63 -0.57 15.76
N ARG A 62 7.92 -1.73 16.35
CA ARG A 62 7.55 -1.97 17.75
C ARG A 62 8.62 -1.27 18.58
N SER A 63 8.28 -0.11 19.11
CA SER A 63 9.01 0.56 20.20
C SER A 63 9.02 -0.31 21.45
#